data_AF-A0A1U7W5E0-F1
#
_entry.id   AF-A0A1U7W5E0-F1
#
_cell.length_a   1.000
_cell.length_b   1.000
_cell.length_c   1.000
_cell.angle_alpha   90.00
_cell.angle_beta   90.00
_cell.angle_gamma   90.00
#
_symmetry.space_group_name_H-M   'P 1'
#
loop_
_entity.id
_entity.type
_entity.pdbx_description
1 polymer ?
#
loop_
_entity_poly.entity_id
_entity_poly.type
_entity_poly.pdbx_seq_one_letter_code
_entity_poly.pdbx_strand_id
1 'polypeptide(L)'
;MQKPFPQSAAPEPIPKKFRMPYIPKYNGTTNPNEHITSYTCGIKRNDLEDDEIEFVLLKFFGETLSKGEMIWYHNFPPNSIDSFAMLADWFVKAHAGAIKVMTRKSDLFKVRQNDNVMLREFVSRFHMECMDPPPVTDDWLSKTLLRL
;
A
#
# COMPACT_ATOMS: atom_id res chain seq x y z
N MET A 1 -11.02 27.05 -7.43
CA MET A 1 -11.04 25.79 -6.66
C MET A 1 -11.74 26.06 -5.34
N GLN A 2 -12.90 25.42 -5.10
CA GLN A 2 -13.57 25.49 -3.80
C GLN A 2 -12.80 24.64 -2.78
N LYS A 3 -12.70 25.14 -1.55
CA LYS A 3 -12.05 24.44 -0.44
C LYS A 3 -13.13 23.71 0.37
N PRO A 4 -12.85 22.49 0.86
CA PRO A 4 -13.83 21.71 1.63
C PRO A 4 -14.08 22.24 3.05
N PHE A 5 -13.26 23.17 3.53
CA PHE A 5 -13.36 23.75 4.87
C PHE A 5 -14.21 25.03 4.89
N PRO A 6 -14.93 25.29 5.99
CA PRO A 6 -15.54 26.59 6.21
C PRO A 6 -14.50 27.70 6.08
N GLN A 7 -14.76 28.67 5.18
CA GLN A 7 -14.05 29.94 5.20
C GLN A 7 -14.50 30.68 6.46
N SER A 8 -13.79 30.48 7.58
CA SER A 8 -13.91 31.42 8.69
C SER A 8 -13.71 32.84 8.17
N ALA A 9 -14.43 33.81 8.74
CA ALA A 9 -14.57 35.18 8.26
C ALA A 9 -13.22 35.94 8.08
N ALA A 10 -12.12 35.38 8.57
CA ALA A 10 -10.77 35.67 8.11
C ALA A 10 -10.00 34.34 7.93
N PRO A 11 -9.24 34.13 6.84
CA PRO A 11 -8.29 33.03 6.77
C PRO A 11 -7.26 33.23 7.87
N GLU A 12 -7.15 32.28 8.81
CA GLU A 12 -6.09 32.35 9.82
C GLU A 12 -4.73 32.38 9.11
N PRO A 13 -3.82 33.29 9.54
CA PRO A 13 -2.49 33.35 8.97
C PRO A 13 -1.76 32.06 9.31
N ILE A 14 -0.93 31.57 8.37
CA ILE A 14 -0.06 30.44 8.65
C ILE A 14 0.90 30.87 9.78
N PRO A 15 1.01 30.10 10.88
CA PRO A 15 1.91 30.43 11.98
C PRO A 15 3.34 30.62 11.48
N LYS A 16 4.03 31.70 11.90
CA LYS A 16 5.41 32.00 11.45
C LYS A 16 6.41 30.90 11.82
N LYS A 17 6.13 30.19 12.91
CA LYS A 17 6.93 29.09 13.46
C LYS A 17 6.70 27.76 12.71
N PHE A 18 5.68 27.69 11.84
CA PHE A 18 5.39 26.48 11.07
C PHE A 18 6.41 26.22 9.97
N ARG A 19 6.88 24.98 9.92
CA ARG A 19 7.67 24.40 8.83
C ARG A 19 6.98 23.13 8.36
N MET A 20 6.68 23.07 7.06
CA MET A 20 6.08 21.88 6.45
C MET A 20 7.08 20.71 6.52
N PRO A 21 6.74 19.59 7.20
CA PRO A 21 7.58 18.40 7.21
C PRO A 21 7.61 17.76 5.81
N TYR A 22 8.71 17.09 5.49
CA TYR A 22 8.74 16.23 4.31
C TYR A 22 7.87 15.00 4.52
N ILE A 23 6.84 14.86 3.70
CA ILE A 23 5.91 13.73 3.75
C ILE A 23 5.76 13.19 2.32
N PRO A 24 6.08 11.90 2.09
CA PRO A 24 5.84 11.27 0.80
C PRO A 24 4.38 11.41 0.37
N LYS A 25 4.16 11.68 -0.92
CA LYS A 25 2.81 11.82 -1.47
C LYS A 25 2.04 10.51 -1.36
N TYR A 26 0.84 10.56 -0.79
CA TYR A 26 -0.06 9.41 -0.77
C TYR A 26 -0.62 9.13 -2.17
N ASN A 27 -0.39 7.92 -2.65
CA ASN A 27 -0.77 7.45 -3.98
C ASN A 27 -1.82 6.33 -3.95
N GLY A 28 -2.45 6.09 -2.79
CA GLY A 28 -3.43 5.01 -2.61
C GLY A 28 -2.82 3.63 -2.40
N THR A 29 -1.48 3.50 -2.36
CA THR A 29 -0.80 2.19 -2.23
C THR A 29 -0.28 1.87 -0.83
N THR A 30 -0.13 2.87 0.03
CA THR A 30 0.32 2.69 1.42
C THR A 30 -0.86 2.64 2.37
N ASN A 31 -0.62 2.27 3.63
CA ASN A 31 -1.67 2.25 4.64
C ASN A 31 -2.13 3.71 4.95
N PRO A 32 -3.41 4.06 4.77
CA PRO A 32 -3.93 5.40 5.05
C PRO A 32 -3.75 5.82 6.51
N ASN A 33 -3.79 4.88 7.46
CA ASN A 33 -3.54 5.19 8.88
C ASN A 33 -2.08 5.58 9.13
N GLU A 34 -1.14 4.94 8.45
CA GLU A 34 0.29 5.30 8.55
C GLU A 34 0.56 6.67 7.93
N HIS A 35 -0.12 6.99 6.83
CA HIS A 35 -0.05 8.32 6.21
C HIS A 35 -0.57 9.41 7.16
N ILE A 36 -1.77 9.22 7.74
CA ILE A 36 -2.34 10.15 8.73
C ILE A 36 -1.39 10.31 9.91
N THR A 37 -0.89 9.21 10.47
CA THR A 37 0.01 9.24 11.63
C THR A 37 1.30 10.00 11.31
N SER A 38 1.92 9.73 10.16
CA SER A 38 3.13 10.42 9.71
C SER A 38 2.90 11.92 9.53
N TYR A 39 1.77 12.30 8.95
CA TYR A 39 1.36 13.69 8.78
C TYR A 39 1.15 14.38 10.12
N THR A 40 0.30 13.82 10.99
CA THR A 40 -0.01 14.40 12.29
C THR A 40 1.24 14.55 13.16
N CYS A 41 2.09 13.52 13.24
CA CYS A 41 3.34 13.60 13.98
C CYS A 41 4.30 14.63 13.39
N GLY A 42 4.37 14.75 12.07
CA GLY A 42 5.19 15.76 11.39
C GLY A 42 4.76 17.18 11.73
N ILE A 43 3.46 17.46 11.73
CA ILE A 43 2.93 18.77 12.09
C ILE A 43 3.15 19.06 13.58
N LYS A 44 2.83 18.13 14.47
CA LYS A 44 2.99 18.28 15.94
C LYS A 44 4.44 18.45 16.43
N ARG A 45 5.44 18.18 15.58
CA ARG A 45 6.85 18.49 15.88
C ARG A 45 7.17 19.98 15.77
N ASN A 46 6.30 20.76 15.15
CA ASN A 46 6.40 22.21 15.19
C ASN A 46 5.95 22.70 16.57
N ASP A 47 6.52 23.81 17.00
CA ASP A 47 6.14 24.50 18.24
C ASP A 47 4.82 25.27 18.03
N LEU A 48 3.70 24.58 17.88
CA LEU A 48 2.38 25.14 17.57
C LEU A 48 1.41 24.95 18.74
N GLU A 49 0.47 25.88 18.90
CA GLU A 49 -0.67 25.70 19.82
C GLU A 49 -1.72 24.73 19.21
N ASP A 50 -2.63 24.20 20.03
CA ASP A 50 -3.59 23.17 19.60
C ASP A 50 -4.52 23.63 18.45
N ASP A 51 -4.96 24.89 18.49
CA ASP A 51 -5.77 25.52 17.43
C ASP A 51 -4.98 25.71 16.14
N GLU A 52 -3.71 26.14 16.25
CA GLU A 52 -2.80 26.26 15.11
C GLU A 52 -2.51 24.89 14.47
N ILE A 53 -2.37 23.83 15.29
CA ILE A 53 -2.18 22.45 14.82
C ILE A 53 -3.39 22.01 14.01
N GLU A 54 -4.60 22.18 14.53
CA GLU A 54 -5.84 21.79 13.85
C GLU A 54 -5.97 22.52 12.50
N PHE A 55 -5.73 23.83 12.50
CA PHE A 55 -5.76 24.65 11.29
C PHE A 55 -4.75 24.17 10.24
N VAL A 56 -3.50 23.94 10.64
CA VAL A 56 -2.43 23.48 9.74
C VAL A 56 -2.75 22.09 9.20
N LEU A 57 -3.23 21.18 10.05
CA LEU A 57 -3.61 19.82 9.66
C LEU A 57 -4.65 19.85 8.55
N LEU A 58 -5.72 20.64 8.69
CA LEU A 58 -6.76 20.78 7.67
C LEU A 58 -6.21 21.43 6.40
N LYS A 59 -5.53 22.57 6.53
CA LYS A 59 -5.09 23.40 5.41
C LYS A 59 -4.16 22.69 4.45
N PHE A 60 -3.22 21.91 4.97
CA PHE A 60 -2.14 21.32 4.17
C PHE A 60 -2.33 19.84 3.83
N PHE A 61 -3.40 19.19 4.31
CA PHE A 61 -3.58 17.74 4.08
C PHE A 61 -3.61 17.39 2.58
N GLY A 62 -4.33 18.17 1.78
CA GLY A 62 -4.39 17.98 0.33
C GLY A 62 -3.03 18.05 -0.35
N GLU A 63 -2.07 18.81 0.19
CA GLU A 63 -0.69 18.88 -0.32
C GLU A 63 0.11 17.60 -0.04
N THR A 64 -0.38 16.68 0.77
CA THR A 64 0.24 15.37 0.97
C THR A 64 -0.29 14.31 0.00
N LEU A 65 -1.29 14.65 -0.82
CA LEU A 65 -1.92 13.71 -1.76
C LEU A 65 -1.27 13.80 -3.15
N SER A 66 -1.18 12.64 -3.82
CA SER A 66 -0.84 12.57 -5.25
C SER A 66 -2.00 13.11 -6.10
N LYS A 67 -1.76 13.36 -7.38
CA LYS A 67 -2.75 13.95 -8.29
C LYS A 67 -4.06 13.15 -8.39
N GLY A 68 -3.98 11.81 -8.32
CA GLY A 68 -5.16 10.94 -8.35
C GLY A 68 -6.00 11.06 -7.08
N GLU A 69 -5.34 11.03 -5.92
CA GLU A 69 -5.99 11.08 -4.61
C GLU A 69 -6.53 12.49 -4.28
N MET A 70 -5.96 13.55 -4.89
CA MET A 70 -6.50 14.92 -4.80
C MET A 70 -7.92 15.03 -5.34
N ILE A 71 -8.30 14.23 -6.34
CA ILE A 71 -9.66 14.29 -6.93
C ILE A 71 -10.70 13.93 -5.86
N TRP A 72 -10.43 12.87 -5.09
CA TRP A 72 -11.28 12.49 -3.96
C TRP A 72 -11.41 13.63 -2.95
N TYR A 73 -10.29 14.27 -2.60
CA TYR A 73 -10.26 15.38 -1.65
C TYR A 73 -11.01 16.63 -2.14
N HIS A 74 -11.08 16.86 -3.45
CA HIS A 74 -11.81 18.00 -4.02
C HIS A 74 -13.31 17.72 -4.25
N ASN A 75 -13.75 16.47 -4.17
CA ASN A 75 -15.16 16.11 -4.34
C ASN A 75 -15.99 16.29 -3.05
N PHE A 76 -15.37 16.74 -1.97
CA PHE A 76 -16.10 17.06 -0.75
C PHE A 76 -17.03 18.26 -0.96
N PRO A 77 -18.29 18.18 -0.46
CA PRO A 77 -19.16 19.34 -0.45
C PRO A 77 -18.48 20.50 0.29
N PRO A 78 -18.71 21.77 -0.12
CA PRO A 78 -18.22 22.91 0.63
C PRO A 78 -18.70 22.84 2.08
N ASN A 79 -17.83 23.21 3.03
CA ASN A 79 -18.14 23.26 4.47
C ASN A 79 -18.59 21.89 5.04
N SER A 80 -18.14 20.78 4.47
CA SER A 80 -18.49 19.44 4.95
C SER A 80 -17.50 18.87 5.96
N ILE A 81 -16.38 19.56 6.20
CA ILE A 81 -15.31 19.09 7.09
C ILE A 81 -15.10 20.13 8.18
N ASP A 82 -15.51 19.75 9.39
CA ASP A 82 -15.45 20.62 10.58
C ASP A 82 -14.21 20.35 11.45
N SER A 83 -13.51 19.23 11.24
CA SER A 83 -12.32 18.87 12.00
C SER A 83 -11.39 17.93 11.22
N PHE A 84 -10.12 17.89 11.60
CA PHE A 84 -9.14 16.99 11.02
C PHE A 84 -9.49 15.53 11.33
N ALA A 85 -10.06 15.26 12.51
CA ALA A 85 -10.54 13.93 12.88
C ALA A 85 -11.59 13.41 11.89
N MET A 86 -12.52 14.26 11.47
CA MET A 86 -13.54 13.91 10.48
C MET A 86 -12.92 13.66 9.09
N LEU A 87 -11.99 14.51 8.66
CA LEU A 87 -11.24 14.30 7.41
C LEU A 87 -10.47 12.98 7.43
N ALA A 88 -9.79 12.67 8.53
CA ALA A 88 -9.00 11.46 8.71
C ALA A 88 -9.88 10.19 8.65
N ASP A 89 -11.03 10.20 9.32
CA ASP A 89 -11.99 9.08 9.27
C ASP A 89 -12.50 8.85 7.84
N TRP A 90 -12.87 9.91 7.14
CA TRP A 90 -13.32 9.83 5.74
C TRP A 90 -12.22 9.33 4.81
N PHE A 91 -10.99 9.80 5.00
CA PHE A 91 -9.82 9.33 4.26
C PHE A 91 -9.59 7.83 4.48
N VAL A 92 -9.58 7.37 5.73
CA VAL A 92 -9.42 5.94 6.03
C VAL A 92 -10.54 5.13 5.38
N LYS A 93 -11.80 5.55 5.49
CA LYS A 93 -12.94 4.85 4.88
C LYS A 93 -12.84 4.77 3.36
N ALA A 94 -12.48 5.87 2.71
CA ALA A 94 -12.35 5.92 1.25
C ALA A 94 -11.22 5.02 0.73
N HIS A 95 -10.12 4.92 1.48
CA HIS A 95 -8.93 4.20 1.04
C HIS A 95 -8.74 2.83 1.73
N ALA A 96 -9.62 2.43 2.65
CA ALA A 96 -9.59 1.10 3.29
C ALA A 96 -9.77 -0.05 2.28
N GLY A 97 -10.52 0.19 1.19
CA GLY A 97 -10.70 -0.78 0.11
C GLY A 97 -9.40 -1.06 -0.66
N ALA A 98 -8.53 -0.06 -0.82
CA ALA A 98 -7.26 -0.20 -1.51
C ALA A 98 -6.33 -1.19 -0.78
N ILE A 99 -6.33 -1.17 0.56
CA ILE A 99 -5.59 -2.12 1.39
C ILE A 99 -6.08 -3.55 1.14
N LYS A 100 -7.40 -3.80 1.17
CA LYS A 100 -7.98 -5.14 0.96
C LYS A 100 -7.61 -5.71 -0.42
N VAL A 101 -7.65 -4.88 -1.46
CA VAL A 101 -7.26 -5.29 -2.82
C VAL A 101 -5.77 -5.57 -2.91
N MET A 102 -4.92 -4.78 -2.25
CA MET A 102 -3.48 -5.01 -2.23
C MET A 102 -3.12 -6.29 -1.46
N THR A 103 -3.67 -6.50 -0.26
CA THR A 103 -3.45 -7.73 0.52
C THR A 103 -3.86 -8.95 -0.29
N ARG A 104 -5.02 -8.91 -0.94
CA ARG A 104 -5.45 -10.02 -1.82
C ARG A 104 -4.50 -10.25 -3.00
N LYS A 105 -3.99 -9.18 -3.62
CA LYS A 105 -3.01 -9.29 -4.71
C LYS A 105 -1.68 -9.87 -4.22
N SER A 106 -1.14 -9.40 -3.11
CA SER A 106 0.13 -9.89 -2.56
C SER A 106 0.03 -11.35 -2.12
N ASP A 107 -1.10 -11.75 -1.53
CA ASP A 107 -1.38 -13.15 -1.20
C ASP A 107 -1.44 -14.02 -2.46
N LEU A 108 -2.11 -13.56 -3.52
CA LEU A 108 -2.14 -14.27 -4.81
C LEU A 108 -0.74 -14.43 -5.42
N PHE A 109 0.10 -13.40 -5.34
CA PHE A 109 1.50 -13.48 -5.82
C PHE A 109 2.31 -14.52 -5.04
N LYS A 110 2.14 -14.60 -3.71
CA LYS A 110 2.82 -15.60 -2.87
C LYS A 110 2.39 -17.01 -3.24
N VAL A 111 1.08 -17.25 -3.43
CA VAL A 111 0.56 -18.56 -3.86
C VAL A 111 1.17 -18.97 -5.20
N ARG A 112 1.11 -18.08 -6.21
CA ARG A 112 1.70 -18.37 -7.53
C ARG A 112 3.21 -18.60 -7.48
N GLN A 113 3.93 -17.88 -6.64
CA GLN A 113 5.37 -18.09 -6.45
C GLN A 113 5.65 -19.47 -5.83
N ASN A 114 4.89 -19.84 -4.80
CA ASN A 114 5.02 -21.14 -4.13
C ASN A 114 4.75 -22.31 -5.10
N ASP A 115 3.68 -22.21 -5.89
CA ASP A 115 3.35 -23.22 -6.92
C ASP A 115 4.49 -23.38 -7.93
N ASN A 116 5.08 -22.27 -8.37
CA ASN A 116 6.17 -22.26 -9.34
C ASN A 116 7.49 -22.80 -8.75
N VAL A 117 7.72 -22.60 -7.45
CA VAL A 117 8.84 -23.20 -6.71
C VAL A 117 8.63 -24.71 -6.57
N MET A 118 7.45 -25.16 -6.15
CA MET A 118 7.12 -26.58 -6.04
C MET A 118 7.21 -27.32 -7.37
N LEU A 119 6.71 -26.72 -8.46
CA LEU A 119 6.85 -27.28 -9.80
C LEU A 119 8.31 -27.44 -10.22
N ARG A 120 9.15 -26.42 -9.98
CA ARG A 120 10.59 -26.50 -10.27
C ARG A 120 11.28 -27.56 -9.44
N GLU A 121 10.95 -27.66 -8.16
CA GLU A 121 11.52 -28.67 -7.27
C GLU A 121 11.11 -30.08 -7.70
N PHE A 122 9.85 -30.28 -8.06
CA PHE A 122 9.34 -31.53 -8.61
C PHE A 122 10.07 -31.94 -9.90
N VAL A 123 10.18 -31.01 -10.86
CA VAL A 123 10.87 -31.27 -12.15
C VAL A 123 12.34 -31.57 -11.93
N SER A 124 13.01 -30.88 -11.00
CA SER A 124 14.42 -31.15 -10.67
C SER A 124 14.61 -32.53 -10.05
N ARG A 125 13.76 -32.91 -9.08
CA ARG A 125 13.81 -34.25 -8.47
C ARG A 125 13.53 -35.34 -9.50
N PHE A 126 12.54 -35.14 -10.36
CA PHE A 126 12.20 -36.08 -11.43
C PHE A 126 13.35 -36.25 -12.42
N HIS A 127 14.01 -35.17 -12.84
CA HIS A 127 15.19 -35.27 -13.70
C HIS A 127 16.34 -35.99 -13.01
N MET A 128 16.57 -35.77 -11.72
CA MET A 128 17.63 -36.47 -10.98
C MET A 128 17.36 -37.97 -10.92
N GLU A 129 16.12 -38.36 -10.60
CA GLU A 129 15.67 -39.76 -10.55
C GLU A 129 15.76 -40.44 -11.93
N CYS A 130 15.45 -39.72 -13.02
CA CYS A 130 15.56 -40.26 -14.39
C CYS A 130 16.99 -40.33 -14.93
N MET A 131 17.93 -39.56 -14.36
CA MET A 131 19.34 -39.55 -14.78
C MET A 131 20.18 -40.59 -14.03
N ASP A 132 19.62 -41.24 -13.01
CA ASP A 132 20.15 -42.46 -12.39
C ASP A 132 19.46 -43.70 -13.01
N PRO A 133 19.88 -44.18 -14.20
CA PRO A 133 19.37 -45.44 -14.70
C PRO A 133 19.70 -46.55 -13.68
N PRO A 134 18.78 -47.50 -13.43
CA PRO A 134 19.11 -48.66 -12.60
C PRO A 134 20.36 -49.32 -13.20
N PRO A 135 21.30 -49.81 -12.37
CA PRO A 135 22.43 -50.55 -12.88
C PRO A 135 21.89 -51.65 -13.79
N VAL A 136 22.24 -51.58 -15.08
CA VAL A 136 21.90 -52.61 -16.04
C VAL A 136 22.66 -53.85 -15.61
N THR A 137 22.05 -54.63 -14.73
CA THR A 137 22.50 -55.99 -14.47
C THR A 137 22.12 -56.79 -15.69
N ASP A 138 23.09 -57.51 -16.26
CA ASP A 138 23.07 -58.32 -17.49
C ASP A 138 21.89 -59.31 -17.65
N ASP A 139 20.98 -59.41 -16.69
CA ASP A 139 19.83 -60.32 -16.70
C ASP A 139 18.66 -59.84 -17.60
N TRP A 140 18.63 -58.57 -18.03
CA TRP A 140 17.53 -58.06 -18.88
C TRP A 140 17.77 -58.25 -20.38
N LEU A 141 19.04 -58.40 -20.82
CA LEU A 141 19.39 -58.67 -22.22
C LEU A 141 19.22 -60.15 -22.60
N SER A 142 19.31 -61.06 -21.63
CA SER A 142 19.17 -62.51 -21.87
C SER A 142 17.73 -62.94 -22.18
N LYS A 143 16.71 -62.19 -21.73
CA LYS A 143 15.29 -62.52 -21.96
C LYS A 143 14.70 -61.97 -23.26
N THR A 144 15.36 -61.00 -23.90
CA THR A 144 14.84 -60.37 -25.12
C THR A 144 15.41 -60.97 -26.41
N LEU A 145 16.60 -61.61 -26.36
CA LEU A 145 17.27 -62.17 -27.55
C LEU A 145 17.08 -63.68 -27.78
N LEU A 146 16.26 -64.38 -26.99
CA LEU A 146 15.94 -65.81 -27.19
C LEU A 146 14.54 -66.07 -27.75
N ARG A 147 13.88 -65.06 -28.35
CA ARG A 147 12.57 -65.20 -29.01
C ARG A 147 12.55 -64.82 -30.50
N LEU A 148 13.70 -64.82 -31.17
CA LEU A 148 13.78 -64.84 -32.64
C LEU A 148 14.26 -66.22 -33.11
#